data_AF-A0A543FI58-F1
#
_entry.id   AF-A0A543FI58-F1
#
_cell.length_a   1.000
_cell.length_b   1.000
_cell.length_c   1.000
_cell.angle_alpha   90.00
_cell.angle_beta   90.00
_cell.angle_gamma   90.00
#
_symmetry.space_group_name_H-M   'P 1'
#
loop_
_entity.id
_entity.type
_entity.pdbx_description
1 polymer ?
#
loop_
_entity_poly.entity_id
_entity_poly.type
_entity_poly.pdbx_seq_one_letter_code
_entity_poly.pdbx_strand_id
1 'polypeptide(L)'
;MGWNVAGLLVEGEVGTDELAALPGAPDDNGETVSGYEVFSNSFQGDYAVATVGGWTVLADPWISALYDESVGPRLAKGRRLLTFLGNGTTDMYGVGWYVDGELVRDVLVAEGEPVAQEGVPLPEEDGLGLHQEDDLFALMLRLTGVDFGSVADAEYRVLDNTQPG
;
A
#
# COMPACT_ATOMS: atom_id res chain seq x y z
N MET A 1 7.99 0.00 18.60
CA MET A 1 8.73 -0.28 17.36
C MET A 1 7.93 0.38 16.28
N GLY A 2 8.53 1.26 15.48
CA GLY A 2 7.83 1.86 14.34
C GLY A 2 7.97 0.94 13.12
N TRP A 3 6.90 0.82 12.36
CA TRP A 3 6.86 0.13 11.08
C TRP A 3 7.24 1.11 9.96
N ASN A 4 7.92 0.57 8.94
CA ASN A 4 8.09 1.23 7.65
C ASN A 4 7.24 0.44 6.65
N VAL A 5 6.04 0.93 6.43
CA VAL A 5 5.01 0.26 5.63
C VAL A 5 4.65 1.15 4.46
N ALA A 6 4.84 0.64 3.25
CA ALA A 6 4.45 1.31 2.03
C ALA A 6 3.89 0.26 1.07
N GLY A 7 2.79 0.59 0.41
CA GLY A 7 2.18 -0.35 -0.50
C GLY A 7 0.77 0.03 -0.93
N LEU A 8 0.13 -0.96 -1.53
CA LEU A 8 -1.19 -0.87 -2.11
C LEU A 8 -2.04 -2.07 -1.66
N LEU A 9 -3.31 -1.81 -1.39
CA LEU A 9 -4.37 -2.80 -1.24
C LEU A 9 -5.28 -2.64 -2.45
N VAL A 10 -5.30 -3.63 -3.33
CA VAL A 10 -6.12 -3.65 -4.54
C VAL A 10 -7.26 -4.64 -4.37
N GLU A 11 -8.50 -4.24 -4.60
CA GLU A 11 -9.65 -5.12 -4.43
C GLU A 11 -9.63 -6.26 -5.47
N GLY A 12 -9.79 -7.50 -5.00
CA GLY A 12 -9.68 -8.71 -5.82
C GLY A 12 -8.24 -9.11 -6.14
N GLU A 13 -8.09 -9.97 -7.13
CA GLU A 13 -6.79 -10.50 -7.59
C GLU A 13 -6.11 -9.51 -8.54
N VAL A 14 -4.79 -9.33 -8.41
CA VAL A 14 -3.96 -8.62 -9.39
C VAL A 14 -3.23 -9.66 -10.24
N GLY A 15 -3.47 -9.61 -11.55
CA GLY A 15 -2.89 -10.58 -12.49
C GLY A 15 -1.42 -10.32 -12.81
N THR A 16 -0.74 -11.32 -13.37
CA THR A 16 0.68 -11.20 -13.78
C THR A 16 0.92 -10.04 -14.74
N ASP A 17 0.03 -9.81 -15.72
CA ASP A 17 0.16 -8.68 -16.66
C ASP A 17 0.08 -7.31 -15.96
N GLU A 18 -0.69 -7.23 -14.87
CA GLU A 18 -0.82 -6.00 -14.09
C GLU A 18 0.40 -5.75 -13.21
N LEU A 19 0.99 -6.81 -12.65
CA LEU A 19 2.25 -6.78 -11.90
C LEU A 19 3.43 -6.43 -12.81
N ALA A 20 3.52 -7.03 -14.00
CA ALA A 20 4.58 -6.75 -14.97
C ALA A 20 4.54 -5.31 -15.51
N ALA A 21 3.44 -4.59 -15.31
CA ALA A 21 3.30 -3.17 -15.65
C ALA A 21 3.66 -2.22 -14.49
N LEU A 22 4.09 -2.74 -13.34
CA LEU A 22 4.68 -1.93 -12.28
C LEU A 22 6.08 -1.42 -12.71
N PRO A 23 6.57 -0.32 -12.10
CA PRO A 23 7.92 0.17 -12.36
C PRO A 23 8.97 -0.93 -12.14
N GLY A 24 9.88 -1.10 -13.12
CA GLY A 24 10.90 -2.16 -13.13
C GLY A 24 10.46 -3.50 -13.73
N ALA A 25 9.19 -3.61 -14.14
CA ALA A 25 8.58 -4.81 -14.70
C ALA A 25 8.86 -6.06 -13.85
N PRO A 26 8.44 -6.05 -12.57
CA PRO A 26 8.79 -7.11 -11.63
C PRO A 26 8.15 -8.44 -12.01
N ASP A 27 8.88 -9.52 -11.77
CA ASP A 27 8.41 -10.89 -11.95
C ASP A 27 8.63 -11.71 -10.68
N ASP A 28 7.87 -12.80 -10.53
CA ASP A 28 7.95 -13.69 -9.38
C ASP A 28 9.30 -14.43 -9.37
N ASN A 29 10.06 -14.28 -8.29
CA ASN A 29 11.37 -14.92 -8.16
C ASN A 29 11.30 -16.34 -7.57
N GLY A 30 10.10 -16.80 -7.20
CA GLY A 30 9.82 -18.11 -6.59
C GLY A 30 10.06 -18.18 -5.07
N GLU A 31 10.50 -17.08 -4.45
CA GLU A 31 10.69 -16.98 -3.00
C GLU A 31 9.41 -16.50 -2.31
N THR A 32 9.23 -16.97 -1.07
CA THR A 32 8.15 -16.53 -0.20
C THR A 32 8.70 -16.07 1.15
N VAL A 33 8.14 -14.99 1.67
CA VAL A 33 8.53 -14.38 2.95
C VAL A 33 7.30 -14.02 3.77
N SER A 34 7.48 -13.86 5.08
CA SER A 34 6.38 -13.39 5.96
C SER A 34 6.14 -11.89 5.79
N GLY A 35 4.91 -11.43 6.02
CA GLY A 35 4.59 -10.00 6.04
C GLY A 35 5.42 -9.20 7.05
N TYR A 36 5.75 -9.77 8.21
CA TYR A 36 6.69 -9.16 9.16
C TYR A 36 8.06 -8.85 8.54
N GLU A 37 8.56 -9.73 7.68
CA GLU A 37 9.82 -9.52 6.99
C GLU A 37 9.66 -8.44 5.90
N VAL A 38 8.61 -8.53 5.10
CA VAL A 38 8.29 -7.57 4.02
C VAL A 38 8.22 -6.13 4.52
N PHE A 39 7.58 -5.89 5.66
CA PHE A 39 7.41 -4.55 6.24
C PHE A 39 8.51 -4.19 7.25
N SER A 40 9.65 -4.88 7.19
CA SER A 40 10.84 -4.59 7.99
C SER A 40 11.95 -3.97 7.14
N ASN A 41 12.97 -3.43 7.81
CA ASN A 41 14.17 -2.92 7.14
C ASN A 41 15.10 -4.02 6.56
N SER A 42 14.77 -5.30 6.71
CA SER A 42 15.59 -6.40 6.17
C SER A 42 15.10 -6.94 4.84
N PHE A 43 13.90 -6.58 4.39
CA PHE A 43 13.37 -7.04 3.10
C PHE A 43 14.30 -6.60 1.95
N GLN A 44 14.65 -7.54 1.07
CA GLN A 44 15.61 -7.32 -0.03
C GLN A 44 14.95 -7.32 -1.42
N GLY A 45 13.68 -7.71 -1.53
CA GLY A 45 12.96 -7.72 -2.80
C GLY A 45 12.52 -6.31 -3.23
N ASP A 46 12.19 -6.17 -4.51
CA ASP A 46 11.67 -4.90 -5.05
C ASP A 46 10.20 -4.70 -4.67
N TYR A 47 9.40 -5.77 -4.75
CA TYR A 47 8.02 -5.81 -4.28
C TYR A 47 7.71 -7.14 -3.63
N ALA A 48 6.59 -7.21 -2.92
CA ALA A 48 6.03 -8.46 -2.44
C ALA A 48 4.51 -8.45 -2.55
N VAL A 49 3.91 -9.59 -2.88
CA VAL A 49 2.45 -9.69 -3.08
C VAL A 49 1.82 -10.83 -2.27
N ALA A 50 0.68 -10.53 -1.63
CA ALA A 50 -0.15 -11.51 -0.93
C ALA A 50 -1.64 -11.24 -1.18
N THR A 51 -2.50 -12.18 -0.80
CA THR A 51 -3.96 -12.00 -0.84
C THR A 51 -4.54 -12.14 0.56
N VAL A 52 -5.25 -11.11 1.02
CA VAL A 52 -5.81 -11.03 2.38
C VAL A 52 -7.23 -10.48 2.28
N GLY A 53 -8.21 -11.23 2.80
CA GLY A 53 -9.60 -10.74 2.90
C GLY A 53 -10.26 -10.33 1.57
N GLY A 54 -9.84 -10.91 0.45
CA GLY A 54 -10.34 -10.53 -0.89
C GLY A 54 -9.62 -9.32 -1.51
N TRP A 55 -8.53 -8.87 -0.90
CA TRP A 55 -7.65 -7.83 -1.41
C TRP A 55 -6.28 -8.40 -1.74
N THR A 56 -5.67 -7.92 -2.81
CA THR A 56 -4.25 -8.12 -3.06
C THR A 56 -3.46 -7.03 -2.36
N VAL A 57 -2.57 -7.43 -1.46
CA VAL A 57 -1.58 -6.53 -0.85
C VAL A 57 -0.34 -6.53 -1.72
N LEU A 58 0.07 -5.37 -2.22
CA LEU A 58 1.37 -5.16 -2.86
C LEU A 58 2.22 -4.30 -1.93
N ALA A 59 3.26 -4.87 -1.35
CA ALA A 59 4.26 -4.11 -0.63
C ALA A 59 5.24 -3.45 -1.60
N ASP A 60 5.54 -2.19 -1.33
CA ASP A 60 6.38 -1.31 -2.17
C ASP A 60 7.40 -0.58 -1.27
N PRO A 61 8.44 -1.28 -0.78
CA PRO A 61 9.40 -0.73 0.18
C PRO A 61 10.14 0.50 -0.35
N TRP A 62 10.25 0.64 -1.68
CA TRP A 62 10.92 1.74 -2.36
C TRP A 62 9.98 2.86 -2.78
N ILE A 63 8.66 2.73 -2.53
CA ILE A 63 7.63 3.70 -2.90
C ILE A 63 7.58 3.90 -4.43
N SER A 64 8.14 2.98 -5.22
CA SER A 64 8.25 3.09 -6.67
C SER A 64 6.89 3.13 -7.35
N ALA A 65 5.97 2.26 -6.94
CA ALA A 65 4.60 2.22 -7.44
C ALA A 65 3.79 3.42 -6.94
N LEU A 66 4.05 3.89 -5.71
CA LEU A 66 3.41 5.07 -5.14
C LEU A 66 3.84 6.39 -5.82
N TYR A 67 5.09 6.47 -6.31
CA TYR A 67 5.60 7.62 -7.07
C TYR A 67 5.11 7.66 -8.52
N ASP A 68 4.73 6.52 -9.10
CA ASP A 68 4.20 6.45 -10.46
C ASP A 68 2.69 6.76 -10.46
N GLU A 69 2.34 8.00 -10.85
CA GLU A 69 0.96 8.50 -10.93
C GLU A 69 0.04 7.66 -11.83
N SER A 70 0.59 6.80 -12.71
CA SER A 70 -0.20 5.93 -13.57
C SER A 70 -0.62 4.62 -12.91
N VAL A 71 0.09 4.16 -11.86
CA VAL A 71 -0.16 2.86 -11.23
C VAL A 71 -1.49 2.83 -10.50
N GLY A 72 -1.76 3.84 -9.66
CA GLY A 72 -3.01 3.94 -8.89
C GLY A 72 -4.26 3.86 -9.77
N PRO A 73 -4.45 4.78 -10.73
CA PRO A 73 -5.59 4.75 -11.66
C PRO A 73 -5.69 3.44 -12.44
N ARG A 74 -4.56 2.87 -12.88
CA ARG A 74 -4.54 1.63 -13.67
C ARG A 74 -5.03 0.45 -12.84
N LEU A 75 -4.47 0.24 -11.65
CA LEU A 75 -4.82 -0.87 -10.78
C LEU A 75 -6.22 -0.71 -10.17
N ALA A 76 -6.71 0.51 -10.00
CA ALA A 76 -8.05 0.78 -9.48
C ALA A 76 -9.17 0.62 -10.53
N LYS A 77 -8.87 0.39 -11.81
CA LYS A 77 -9.89 0.34 -12.86
C LYS A 77 -10.89 -0.81 -12.63
N GLY A 78 -12.18 -0.48 -12.50
CA GLY A 78 -13.27 -1.43 -12.23
C GLY A 78 -13.35 -1.91 -10.78
N ARG A 79 -12.57 -1.33 -9.86
CA ARG A 79 -12.44 -1.79 -8.46
C ARG A 79 -12.00 -0.68 -7.52
N ARG A 80 -11.77 -1.02 -6.25
CA ARG A 80 -11.22 -0.09 -5.24
C ARG A 80 -9.73 -0.33 -5.03
N LEU A 81 -9.01 0.72 -4.65
CA LEU A 81 -7.60 0.64 -4.30
C LEU A 81 -7.29 1.61 -3.17
N LEU A 82 -6.54 1.15 -2.18
CA LEU A 82 -5.95 1.97 -1.12
C LEU A 82 -4.44 1.95 -1.27
N THR A 83 -3.81 3.09 -1.50
CA THR A 83 -2.38 3.27 -1.22
C THR A 83 -2.20 3.61 0.24
N PHE A 84 -1.10 3.15 0.84
CA PHE A 84 -0.75 3.49 2.21
C PHE A 84 0.75 3.74 2.35
N LEU A 85 1.08 4.68 3.21
CA LEU A 85 2.43 5.00 3.64
C LEU A 85 2.41 5.21 5.14
N GLY A 86 3.30 4.54 5.86
CA GLY A 86 3.51 4.71 7.29
C GLY A 86 5.01 4.58 7.59
N ASN A 87 5.58 5.61 8.19
CA ASN A 87 6.94 5.61 8.66
C ASN A 87 6.97 6.16 10.08
N GLY A 88 7.00 5.25 11.06
CA GLY A 88 7.01 5.60 12.48
C GLY A 88 8.30 6.25 12.97
N THR A 89 9.35 6.34 12.14
CA THR A 89 10.59 7.06 12.47
C THR A 89 10.51 8.53 12.09
N THR A 90 9.80 8.86 11.02
CA THR A 90 9.64 10.23 10.51
C THR A 90 8.25 10.81 10.76
N ASP A 91 7.42 10.13 11.56
CA ASP A 91 6.02 10.48 11.82
C ASP A 91 5.26 10.85 10.54
N MET A 92 5.41 10.03 9.51
CA MET A 92 4.79 10.24 8.21
C MET A 92 3.75 9.16 7.93
N TYR A 93 2.50 9.59 7.72
CA TYR A 93 1.38 8.70 7.46
C TYR A 93 0.53 9.26 6.34
N GLY A 94 0.20 8.43 5.36
CA GLY A 94 -0.61 8.85 4.24
C GLY A 94 -1.40 7.73 3.61
N VAL A 95 -2.50 8.11 2.97
CA VAL A 95 -3.33 7.22 2.18
C VAL A 95 -3.84 7.91 0.93
N GLY A 96 -3.95 7.14 -0.14
CA GLY A 96 -4.67 7.51 -1.36
C GLY A 96 -5.76 6.48 -1.62
N TRP A 97 -6.99 6.95 -1.79
CA TRP A 97 -8.15 6.11 -2.02
C TRP A 97 -8.67 6.31 -3.44
N TYR A 98 -8.72 5.22 -4.20
CA TYR A 98 -9.15 5.21 -5.58
C TYR A 98 -10.40 4.33 -5.74
N VAL A 99 -11.31 4.78 -6.61
CA VAL A 99 -12.50 4.02 -7.00
C VAL A 99 -12.66 4.11 -8.51
N ASP A 100 -12.69 2.97 -9.19
CA ASP A 100 -12.83 2.86 -10.64
C ASP A 100 -11.80 3.69 -11.43
N GLY A 101 -10.55 3.71 -10.95
CA GLY A 101 -9.46 4.46 -11.57
C GLY A 101 -9.39 5.95 -11.21
N GLU A 102 -10.36 6.49 -10.46
CA GLU A 102 -10.36 7.89 -10.03
C GLU A 102 -9.86 8.02 -8.60
N LEU A 103 -8.96 8.99 -8.36
CA LEU A 103 -8.53 9.37 -7.02
C LEU A 103 -9.69 10.10 -6.32
N VAL A 104 -10.22 9.51 -5.26
CA VAL A 104 -11.33 10.04 -4.47
C VAL A 104 -10.83 10.86 -3.28
N ARG A 105 -9.73 10.42 -2.68
CA ARG A 105 -9.13 11.04 -1.49
C ARG A 105 -7.62 10.81 -1.49
N ASP A 106 -6.85 11.85 -1.23
CA ASP A 106 -5.43 11.75 -0.91
C ASP A 106 -5.13 12.58 0.34
N VAL A 107 -4.43 12.00 1.28
CA VAL A 107 -4.01 12.67 2.51
C VAL A 107 -2.63 12.18 2.91
N LEU A 108 -1.75 13.13 3.20
CA LEU A 108 -0.43 12.89 3.76
C LEU A 108 -0.22 13.81 4.95
N VAL A 109 0.14 13.24 6.08
CA VAL A 109 0.50 13.94 7.31
C VAL A 109 1.97 13.63 7.61
N ALA A 110 2.77 14.64 7.90
CA ALA A 110 4.15 14.50 8.34
C ALA A 110 4.37 15.33 9.59
N GLU A 111 4.97 14.74 10.62
CA GLU A 111 5.24 15.40 11.91
C GLU A 111 3.95 16.02 12.53
N GLY A 112 2.81 15.37 12.31
CA GLY A 112 1.50 15.83 12.79
C GLY A 112 0.83 16.91 11.95
N GLU A 113 1.50 17.43 10.92
CA GLU A 113 0.99 18.49 10.05
C GLU A 113 0.56 17.94 8.68
N PRO A 114 -0.60 18.35 8.12
CA PRO A 114 -0.99 17.94 6.78
C PRO A 114 -0.06 18.53 5.71
N VAL A 115 0.54 17.65 4.90
CA VAL A 115 1.42 17.99 3.76
C VAL A 115 0.66 17.95 2.44
N ALA A 116 -0.24 16.98 2.26
CA ALA A 116 -1.12 16.87 1.10
C ALA A 116 -2.56 16.57 1.54
N GLN A 117 -3.53 17.21 0.89
CA GLN A 117 -4.95 16.96 1.08
C GLN A 117 -5.71 17.23 -0.23
N GLU A 118 -6.16 16.16 -0.88
CA GLU A 118 -7.03 16.21 -2.05
C GLU A 118 -8.30 15.39 -1.80
N GLY A 119 -9.42 15.81 -2.39
CA GLY A 119 -10.71 15.18 -2.21
C GLY A 119 -11.47 15.62 -0.95
N VAL A 120 -12.68 15.08 -0.78
CA VAL A 120 -13.53 15.35 0.40
C VAL A 120 -13.24 14.28 1.45
N PRO A 121 -13.09 14.65 2.74
CA PRO A 121 -12.92 13.67 3.81
C PRO A 121 -13.99 12.57 3.77
N LEU A 122 -13.52 11.33 3.86
CA LEU A 122 -14.37 10.15 3.87
C LEU A 122 -15.02 9.98 5.24
N PRO A 123 -16.23 9.40 5.34
CA PRO A 123 -16.83 9.04 6.62
C PRO A 123 -15.91 8.14 7.47
N GLU A 124 -15.11 7.28 6.83
CA GLU A 124 -14.15 6.39 7.45
C GLU A 124 -13.00 7.13 8.15
N GLU A 125 -12.73 8.39 7.78
CA GLU A 125 -11.73 9.25 8.45
C GLU A 125 -12.26 9.84 9.77
N ASP A 126 -13.55 9.70 10.11
CA ASP A 126 -14.12 10.35 11.30
C ASP A 126 -13.41 9.89 12.59
N GLY A 127 -12.88 10.88 13.33
CA GLY A 127 -12.09 10.66 14.54
C GLY A 127 -10.66 10.16 14.32
N LEU A 128 -10.16 10.11 13.08
CA LEU A 128 -8.77 9.75 12.75
C LEU A 128 -8.00 10.98 12.25
N GLY A 129 -6.81 11.23 12.81
CA GLY A 129 -5.96 12.36 12.42
C GLY A 129 -4.77 11.98 11.55
N LEU A 130 -4.51 10.67 11.37
CA LEU A 130 -3.29 10.12 10.76
C LEU A 130 -2.02 10.66 11.45
N HIS A 131 -2.06 10.76 12.79
CA HIS A 131 -0.92 11.24 13.57
C HIS A 131 0.01 10.10 14.01
N GLN A 132 -0.41 8.86 13.83
CA GLN A 132 0.25 7.66 14.34
C GLN A 132 -0.15 6.43 13.49
N GLU A 133 0.63 5.35 13.61
CA GLU A 133 0.40 4.07 12.92
C GLU A 133 -1.00 3.50 13.16
N ASP A 134 -1.49 3.58 14.39
CA ASP A 134 -2.82 3.05 14.75
C ASP A 134 -3.95 3.74 13.96
N ASP A 135 -3.79 5.03 13.64
CA ASP A 135 -4.78 5.76 12.84
C ASP A 135 -4.78 5.26 11.39
N LEU A 136 -3.58 5.02 10.82
CA LEU A 136 -3.42 4.44 9.48
C LEU A 136 -4.05 3.05 9.41
N PHE A 137 -3.74 2.18 10.37
CA PHE A 137 -4.27 0.82 10.42
C PHE A 137 -5.78 0.80 10.66
N ALA A 138 -6.30 1.71 11.48
CA ALA A 138 -7.74 1.87 11.67
C ALA A 138 -8.43 2.31 10.37
N LEU A 139 -7.85 3.26 9.62
CA LEU A 139 -8.41 3.72 8.35
C LEU A 139 -8.38 2.61 7.29
N MET A 140 -7.27 1.88 7.20
CA MET A 140 -7.13 0.69 6.35
C MET A 140 -8.26 -0.31 6.60
N LEU A 141 -8.49 -0.67 7.88
CA LEU A 141 -9.56 -1.58 8.27
C LEU A 141 -10.95 -1.04 7.90
N ARG A 142 -11.21 0.25 8.11
CA ARG A 142 -12.52 0.85 7.79
C ARG A 142 -12.82 0.85 6.30
N LEU A 143 -11.83 1.15 5.45
CA LEU A 143 -12.00 1.23 4.00
C LEU A 143 -12.08 -0.14 3.32
N THR A 144 -11.29 -1.09 3.81
CA THR A 144 -11.06 -2.37 3.11
C THR A 144 -11.69 -3.57 3.82
N GLY A 145 -11.95 -3.47 5.12
CA GLY A 145 -12.28 -4.61 5.98
C GLY A 145 -11.08 -5.47 6.35
N VAL A 146 -9.85 -5.07 5.95
CA VAL A 146 -8.61 -5.80 6.21
C VAL A 146 -7.83 -5.10 7.32
N ASP A 147 -7.53 -5.82 8.39
CA ASP A 147 -6.66 -5.33 9.47
C ASP A 147 -5.18 -5.57 9.15
N PHE A 148 -4.30 -4.70 9.67
CA PHE A 148 -2.86 -4.81 9.43
C PHE A 148 -2.23 -6.07 10.04
N GLY A 149 -2.83 -6.67 11.08
CA GLY A 149 -2.36 -7.93 11.65
C GLY A 149 -2.47 -9.06 10.63
N SER A 150 -3.62 -9.19 9.97
CA SER A 150 -3.82 -10.14 8.88
C SER A 150 -2.87 -9.91 7.70
N VAL A 151 -2.51 -8.65 7.43
CA VAL A 151 -1.50 -8.26 6.42
C VAL A 151 -0.11 -8.72 6.85
N ALA A 152 0.31 -8.44 8.08
CA ALA A 152 1.63 -8.83 8.59
C ALA A 152 1.80 -10.36 8.76
N ASP A 153 0.73 -11.08 9.06
CA ASP A 153 0.73 -12.53 9.23
C ASP A 153 0.68 -13.30 7.89
N ALA A 154 0.40 -12.62 6.76
CA ALA A 154 0.30 -13.27 5.46
C ALA A 154 1.66 -13.76 4.93
N GLU A 155 1.61 -14.79 4.09
CA GLU A 155 2.75 -15.25 3.29
C GLU A 155 2.75 -14.51 1.96
N TYR A 156 3.87 -13.87 1.64
CA TYR A 156 4.05 -13.07 0.45
C TYR A 156 4.93 -13.78 -0.56
N ARG A 157 4.60 -13.64 -1.84
CA ARG A 157 5.51 -13.96 -2.95
C ARG A 157 6.38 -12.75 -3.23
N VAL A 158 7.69 -12.96 -3.36
CA VAL A 158 8.65 -11.89 -3.66
C VAL A 158 8.70 -11.66 -5.16
N LEU A 159 8.72 -10.39 -5.56
CA LEU A 159 8.86 -9.97 -6.94
C LEU A 159 10.12 -9.11 -7.10
N ASP A 160 10.93 -9.44 -8.10
CA ASP A 160 12.16 -8.72 -8.41
C ASP A 160 12.07 -8.05 -9.78
N ASN A 161 12.63 -6.86 -9.89
CA ASN A 161 12.66 -6.08 -11.11
C ASN A 161 13.48 -6.80 -12.20
N THR A 162 12.88 -6.96 -13.37
CA THR A 162 13.54 -7.57 -14.53
C THR A 162 14.16 -6.53 -15.46
N GLN A 163 13.84 -5.25 -15.24
CA GLN A 163 14.37 -4.11 -15.98
C GLN A 163 15.00 -3.09 -15.01
N PRO A 164 16.10 -2.41 -15.42
CA PRO A 164 16.61 -1.30 -14.63
C PRO A 164 15.56 -0.19 -14.55
N GLY A 165 15.30 0.29 -13.32
CA GLY A 165 14.48 1.47 -13.03
C GLY A 165 15.09 2.77 -13.50
#